data_AF-A0A1Z8YFU2-F1
#
_entry.id   AF-A0A1Z8YFU2-F1
#
_cell.length_a   1.000
_cell.length_b   1.000
_cell.length_c   1.000
_cell.angle_alpha   90.00
_cell.angle_beta   90.00
_cell.angle_gamma   90.00
#
_symmetry.space_group_name_H-M   'P 1'
#
loop_
_entity.id
_entity.type
_entity.pdbx_description
1 polymer ?
#
loop_
_entity_poly.entity_id
_entity_poly.type
_entity_poly.pdbx_seq_one_letter_code
_entity_poly.pdbx_strand_id
1 'polypeptide(L)'
;MMKASLLTTTAVLAVASAASADFIGFDGTVEEVGEFTVIKMYAVYDAEDIGLNVYNAQIVTKDAGGFNQSDVQIGAGGTWAPNASLDIPGFADSAIDSFGTMGYGVGPLAATNGTALDPTFLDASGGLGAFVPSGGGWYNGNPTNEQVATTFAGGYDGLSGYGVWVGQFAFATSRVEAAGAVDFFIFDAEMGSKDAAGEVFFGGDAFIWAIPAPGALALLGLGGLAARRRRG
;
A
#
# COMPACT_ATOMS: atom_id res chain seq x y z
N MET A 1 -62.32 -27.64 -32.49
CA MET A 1 -61.00 -27.02 -32.71
C MET A 1 -60.96 -25.69 -31.99
N MET A 2 -60.22 -25.59 -30.88
CA MET A 2 -59.91 -24.34 -30.21
C MET A 2 -58.44 -24.42 -29.79
N LYS A 3 -57.59 -23.57 -30.39
CA LYS A 3 -56.19 -23.44 -30.01
C LYS A 3 -56.12 -22.35 -28.94
N ALA A 4 -55.86 -22.74 -27.70
CA ALA A 4 -55.53 -21.80 -26.64
C ALA A 4 -54.00 -21.62 -26.64
N SER A 5 -53.53 -20.44 -27.08
CA SER A 5 -52.14 -20.03 -26.92
C SER A 5 -51.99 -19.35 -25.56
N LEU A 6 -51.22 -19.96 -24.66
CA LEU A 6 -50.82 -19.37 -23.39
C LEU A 6 -49.56 -18.53 -23.63
N LEU A 7 -49.67 -17.20 -23.55
CA LEU A 7 -48.50 -16.32 -23.50
C LEU A 7 -47.96 -16.33 -22.07
N THR A 8 -46.78 -16.94 -21.88
CA THR A 8 -46.06 -16.91 -20.60
C THR A 8 -45.14 -15.69 -20.59
N THR A 9 -45.50 -14.67 -19.82
CA THR A 9 -44.66 -13.49 -19.58
C THR A 9 -43.61 -13.83 -18.53
N THR A 10 -42.35 -13.95 -18.95
CA THR A 10 -41.20 -14.09 -18.05
C THR A 10 -40.95 -12.75 -17.37
N ALA A 11 -41.21 -12.66 -16.06
CA ALA A 11 -40.79 -11.53 -15.26
C ALA A 11 -39.27 -11.64 -15.04
N VAL A 12 -38.50 -10.72 -15.62
CA VAL A 12 -37.08 -10.56 -15.30
C VAL A 12 -37.02 -9.86 -13.94
N LEU A 13 -36.65 -10.59 -12.88
CA LEU A 13 -36.23 -9.97 -11.63
C LEU A 13 -34.95 -9.19 -11.91
N ALA A 14 -35.04 -7.86 -11.92
CA ALA A 14 -33.87 -7.02 -11.81
C ALA A 14 -33.35 -7.14 -10.37
N VAL A 15 -32.29 -7.94 -10.18
CA VAL A 15 -31.46 -7.85 -8.99
C VAL A 15 -30.74 -6.51 -9.11
N ALA A 16 -31.16 -5.52 -8.31
CA ALA A 16 -30.33 -4.35 -8.11
C ALA A 16 -29.07 -4.84 -7.39
N SER A 17 -27.95 -4.95 -8.10
CA SER A 17 -26.65 -5.00 -7.46
C SER A 17 -26.52 -3.70 -6.68
N ALA A 18 -26.55 -3.77 -5.35
CA ALA A 18 -25.99 -2.69 -4.55
C ALA A 18 -24.56 -2.50 -5.06
N ALA A 19 -24.20 -1.28 -5.44
CA ALA A 19 -22.81 -0.94 -5.66
C ALA A 19 -22.16 -0.97 -4.27
N SER A 20 -21.66 -2.15 -3.90
CA SER A 20 -20.62 -2.30 -2.88
C SER A 20 -19.46 -1.45 -3.37
N ALA A 21 -18.92 -0.62 -2.49
CA ALA A 21 -17.68 0.06 -2.76
C ALA A 21 -16.59 -1.02 -2.90
N ASP A 22 -15.81 -0.91 -3.98
CA ASP A 22 -14.90 -1.96 -4.40
C ASP A 22 -13.47 -1.48 -4.17
N PHE A 23 -12.65 -2.38 -3.62
CA PHE A 23 -11.20 -2.22 -3.65
C PHE A 23 -10.75 -2.05 -5.11
N ILE A 24 -10.17 -0.90 -5.43
CA ILE A 24 -9.76 -0.57 -6.80
C ILE A 24 -8.29 -0.88 -7.08
N GLY A 25 -7.46 -1.04 -6.04
CA GLY A 25 -6.05 -1.39 -6.16
C GLY A 25 -5.18 -0.81 -5.05
N PHE A 26 -3.87 -1.07 -5.14
CA PHE A 26 -2.87 -0.42 -4.30
C PHE A 26 -2.23 0.77 -5.01
N ASP A 27 -1.96 1.84 -4.28
CA ASP A 27 -1.18 2.97 -4.80
C ASP A 27 -0.22 3.48 -3.73
N GLY A 28 0.92 4.01 -4.17
CA GLY A 28 2.01 4.45 -3.31
C GLY A 28 2.30 5.94 -3.48
N THR A 29 2.52 6.67 -2.39
CA THR A 29 3.18 7.98 -2.46
C THR A 29 4.67 7.79 -2.22
N VAL A 30 5.50 8.36 -3.08
CA VAL A 30 6.97 8.24 -3.02
C VAL A 30 7.57 9.58 -2.59
N GLU A 31 8.43 9.55 -1.58
CA GLU A 31 9.11 10.72 -1.03
C GLU A 31 10.59 10.39 -0.77
N GLU A 32 11.47 11.38 -0.95
CA GLU A 32 12.87 11.30 -0.49
C GLU A 32 13.01 11.99 0.86
N VAL A 33 13.48 11.24 1.86
CA VAL A 33 13.72 11.73 3.22
C VAL A 33 15.19 11.50 3.56
N GLY A 34 15.99 12.56 3.43
CA GLY A 34 17.44 12.46 3.60
C GLY A 34 18.07 11.55 2.53
N GLU A 35 18.70 10.46 2.96
CA GLU A 35 19.33 9.46 2.07
C GLU A 35 18.41 8.27 1.75
N PHE A 36 17.14 8.35 2.13
CA PHE A 36 16.17 7.27 1.96
C PHE A 36 15.07 7.65 0.97
N THR A 37 14.69 6.66 0.16
CA THR A 37 13.43 6.68 -0.58
C THR A 37 12.39 5.98 0.29
N VAL A 38 11.25 6.64 0.49
CA VAL A 38 10.16 6.17 1.36
C VAL A 38 8.89 6.07 0.53
N ILE A 39 8.29 4.89 0.54
CA ILE A 39 7.02 4.62 -0.13
C ILE A 39 5.96 4.36 0.94
N LYS A 40 4.93 5.19 0.99
CA LYS A 40 3.72 4.94 1.79
C LYS A 40 2.69 4.29 0.90
N MET A 41 2.27 3.09 1.26
CA MET A 41 1.33 2.29 0.49
C MET A 41 -0.09 2.47 1.01
N TYR A 42 -1.04 2.60 0.10
CA TYR A 42 -2.45 2.76 0.38
C TYR A 42 -3.25 1.68 -0.34
N ALA A 43 -4.20 1.06 0.37
CA ALA A 43 -5.30 0.34 -0.27
C ALA A 43 -6.35 1.38 -0.67
N VAL A 44 -6.69 1.44 -1.95
CA VAL A 44 -7.58 2.46 -2.50
C VAL A 44 -8.95 1.85 -2.82
N TYR A 45 -10.00 2.63 -2.59
CA TYR A 45 -11.42 2.28 -2.73
C TYR A 45 -12.15 3.39 -3.47
N ASP A 46 -13.25 3.04 -4.13
CA ASP A 46 -14.13 4.02 -4.79
C ASP A 46 -15.14 4.68 -3.82
N ALA A 47 -15.30 4.17 -2.59
CA ALA A 47 -16.04 4.82 -1.50
C ALA A 47 -15.38 4.64 -0.11
N GLU A 48 -16.04 5.15 0.94
CA GLU A 48 -15.59 5.05 2.33
C GLU A 48 -15.77 3.62 2.87
N ASP A 49 -14.75 2.78 2.73
CA ASP A 49 -14.70 1.42 3.28
C ASP A 49 -13.83 1.29 4.51
N ILE A 50 -13.95 0.16 5.21
CA ILE A 50 -13.16 -0.13 6.40
C ILE A 50 -12.15 -1.23 6.06
N GLY A 51 -10.86 -0.88 6.10
CA GLY A 51 -9.78 -1.84 5.92
C GLY A 51 -9.67 -2.80 7.12
N LEU A 52 -9.58 -4.10 6.85
CA LEU A 52 -9.47 -5.12 7.90
C LEU A 52 -8.06 -5.70 7.99
N ASN A 53 -7.52 -6.17 6.86
CA ASN A 53 -6.23 -6.84 6.80
C ASN A 53 -5.57 -6.76 5.42
N VAL A 54 -4.24 -6.82 5.44
CA VAL A 54 -3.39 -7.14 4.29
C VAL A 54 -2.88 -8.55 4.50
N TYR A 55 -2.94 -9.39 3.48
CA TYR A 55 -2.52 -10.80 3.59
C TYR A 55 -1.97 -11.32 2.26
N ASN A 56 -1.35 -12.51 2.31
CA ASN A 56 -0.71 -13.15 1.16
C ASN A 56 0.34 -12.26 0.46
N ALA A 57 1.03 -11.41 1.22
CA ALA A 57 1.89 -10.38 0.66
C ALA A 57 3.22 -10.94 0.14
N GLN A 58 3.66 -10.42 -1.00
CA GLN A 58 4.98 -10.60 -1.62
C GLN A 58 5.59 -9.21 -1.83
N ILE A 59 6.31 -8.72 -0.82
CA ILE A 59 6.85 -7.37 -0.82
C ILE A 59 8.36 -7.42 -0.89
N VAL A 60 8.92 -6.94 -1.99
CA VAL A 60 10.34 -7.11 -2.30
C VAL A 60 10.94 -5.88 -2.96
N THR A 61 12.25 -5.74 -2.78
CA THR A 61 13.11 -4.84 -3.55
C THR A 61 13.89 -5.65 -4.58
N LYS A 62 14.20 -5.03 -5.72
CA LYS A 62 14.84 -5.68 -6.86
C LYS A 62 16.20 -6.29 -6.53
N ASP A 63 16.95 -5.64 -5.67
CA ASP A 63 18.27 -6.07 -5.21
C ASP A 63 18.21 -7.05 -4.04
N ALA A 64 17.00 -7.38 -3.53
CA ALA A 64 16.77 -8.20 -2.35
C ALA A 64 17.55 -7.72 -1.12
N GLY A 65 17.84 -6.41 -1.01
CA GLY A 65 18.63 -5.84 0.07
C GLY A 65 17.84 -5.53 1.35
N GLY A 66 16.55 -5.89 1.39
CA GLY A 66 15.66 -5.61 2.52
C GLY A 66 15.25 -4.15 2.63
N PHE A 67 14.59 -3.82 3.73
CA PHE A 67 14.04 -2.51 4.07
C PHE A 67 14.78 -1.88 5.25
N ASN A 68 14.79 -0.55 5.29
CA ASN A 68 15.37 0.19 6.40
C ASN A 68 14.46 0.05 7.63
N GLN A 69 15.08 -0.28 8.76
CA GLN A 69 14.42 -0.38 10.05
C GLN A 69 15.03 0.67 10.98
N SER A 70 14.21 1.60 11.43
CA SER A 70 14.57 2.78 12.23
C SER A 70 13.65 2.91 13.45
N ASP A 71 13.30 1.78 14.03
CA ASP A 71 12.45 1.65 15.21
C ASP A 71 13.25 1.40 16.50
N VAL A 72 12.57 1.38 17.65
CA VAL A 72 13.23 1.20 18.96
C VAL A 72 13.82 -0.20 19.21
N GLN A 73 13.53 -1.16 18.35
CA GLN A 73 14.07 -2.53 18.33
C GLN A 73 15.18 -2.71 17.28
N ILE A 74 15.75 -1.62 16.74
CA ILE A 74 16.86 -1.68 15.77
C ILE A 74 18.03 -2.57 16.20
N GLY A 75 18.32 -2.65 17.50
CA GLY A 75 19.36 -3.54 18.05
C GLY A 75 19.10 -5.04 17.89
N ALA A 76 17.85 -5.43 17.62
CA ALA A 76 17.43 -6.79 17.30
C ALA A 76 17.24 -7.00 15.77
N GLY A 77 17.60 -6.01 14.95
CA GLY A 77 17.39 -6.01 13.51
C GLY A 77 16.13 -5.27 13.05
N GLY A 78 15.43 -4.59 13.96
CA GLY A 78 14.19 -3.85 13.68
C GLY A 78 12.94 -4.71 13.74
N THR A 79 11.76 -4.08 13.64
CA THR A 79 10.46 -4.77 13.69
C THR A 79 9.43 -4.16 12.75
N TRP A 80 8.58 -5.03 12.19
CA TRP A 80 7.46 -4.61 11.36
C TRP A 80 6.28 -4.05 12.15
N ALA A 81 6.35 -4.09 13.49
CA ALA A 81 5.33 -3.58 14.38
C ALA A 81 5.39 -2.04 14.46
N PRO A 82 4.36 -1.32 13.97
CA PRO A 82 4.42 0.13 13.84
C PRO A 82 4.38 0.86 15.19
N ASN A 83 4.02 0.18 16.27
CA ASN A 83 4.08 0.72 17.63
C ASN A 83 5.52 0.89 18.15
N ALA A 84 6.50 0.28 17.49
CA ALA A 84 7.93 0.50 17.75
C ALA A 84 8.52 1.68 16.95
N SER A 85 7.79 2.16 15.93
CA SER A 85 8.19 3.25 15.04
C SER A 85 7.99 4.62 15.72
N LEU A 86 8.88 4.93 16.65
CA LEU A 86 8.85 6.14 17.48
C LEU A 86 9.94 7.12 17.03
N ASP A 87 9.71 8.42 17.27
CA ASP A 87 10.72 9.46 17.02
C ASP A 87 11.57 9.67 18.28
N ILE A 88 12.78 9.11 18.28
CA ILE A 88 13.76 9.27 19.35
C ILE A 88 15.05 9.82 18.72
N PRO A 89 15.37 11.12 18.93
CA PRO A 89 16.50 11.76 18.28
C PRO A 89 17.81 10.98 18.41
N GLY A 90 18.41 10.64 17.26
CA GLY A 90 19.67 9.90 17.17
C GLY A 90 19.56 8.39 17.42
N PHE A 91 18.35 7.84 17.53
CA PHE A 91 18.12 6.42 17.79
C PHE A 91 17.05 5.79 16.90
N ALA A 92 15.87 6.40 16.82
CA ALA A 92 14.74 5.92 16.02
C ALA A 92 14.06 7.09 15.31
N ASP A 93 13.60 6.87 14.09
CA ASP A 93 13.01 7.88 13.22
C ASP A 93 11.92 7.25 12.36
N SER A 94 10.66 7.55 12.69
CA SER A 94 9.50 6.97 12.01
C SER A 94 9.34 7.46 10.56
N ALA A 95 10.01 8.55 10.16
CA ALA A 95 9.94 9.08 8.80
C ALA A 95 10.71 8.20 7.79
N ILE A 96 11.68 7.41 8.27
CA ILE A 96 12.52 6.52 7.44
C ILE A 96 12.42 5.06 7.86
N ASP A 97 11.48 4.72 8.73
CA ASP A 97 11.26 3.36 9.21
C ASP A 97 10.33 2.57 8.28
N SER A 98 10.42 1.24 8.31
CA SER A 98 9.56 0.35 7.50
C SER A 98 8.70 -0.55 8.38
N PHE A 99 7.38 -0.46 8.21
CA PHE A 99 6.40 -1.14 9.05
C PHE A 99 5.10 -1.42 8.28
N GLY A 100 4.33 -2.40 8.77
CA GLY A 100 2.94 -2.60 8.35
C GLY A 100 2.00 -1.76 9.23
N THR A 101 0.97 -1.15 8.66
CA THR A 101 -0.06 -0.45 9.44
C THR A 101 -1.44 -0.73 8.84
N MET A 102 -2.50 -0.48 9.59
CA MET A 102 -3.87 -0.43 9.07
C MET A 102 -4.48 0.89 9.48
N GLY A 103 -4.24 1.97 8.73
CA GLY A 103 -4.80 3.31 8.97
C GLY A 103 -4.27 4.05 10.21
N TYR A 104 -3.51 3.40 11.08
CA TYR A 104 -2.95 4.01 12.28
C TYR A 104 -1.72 4.88 11.99
N GLY A 105 -1.53 5.91 12.81
CA GLY A 105 -0.34 6.75 12.83
C GLY A 105 0.89 6.10 13.50
N VAL A 106 2.06 6.68 13.26
CA VAL A 106 3.34 6.37 13.91
C VAL A 106 3.97 7.62 14.53
N GLY A 107 5.22 7.56 14.99
CA GLY A 107 5.89 8.67 15.65
C GLY A 107 5.17 9.01 16.95
N PRO A 108 4.64 10.24 17.13
CA PRO A 108 3.86 10.59 18.32
C PRO A 108 2.61 9.73 18.55
N LEU A 109 2.09 9.09 17.49
CA LEU A 109 0.88 8.26 17.53
C LEU A 109 1.18 6.75 17.59
N ALA A 110 2.45 6.34 17.56
CA ALA A 110 2.83 4.93 17.52
C ALA A 110 2.28 4.14 18.73
N ALA A 111 2.22 4.76 19.91
CA ALA A 111 1.70 4.12 21.12
C ALA A 111 0.21 3.74 21.04
N THR A 112 -0.57 4.38 20.15
CA THR A 112 -1.98 4.04 19.92
C THR A 112 -2.17 3.19 18.66
N ASN A 113 -1.09 2.76 18.01
CA ASN A 113 -1.16 1.92 16.84
C ASN A 113 -1.50 0.49 17.24
N GLY A 114 -2.70 0.05 16.85
CA GLY A 114 -3.25 -1.26 17.17
C GLY A 114 -3.01 -2.31 16.10
N THR A 115 -2.12 -2.08 15.13
CA THR A 115 -1.85 -3.05 14.07
C THR A 115 -1.16 -4.29 14.64
N ALA A 116 -1.64 -5.48 14.26
CA ALA A 116 -1.07 -6.76 14.63
C ALA A 116 -0.52 -7.45 13.38
N LEU A 117 0.64 -8.09 13.52
CA LEU A 117 1.25 -8.91 12.47
C LEU A 117 0.57 -10.27 12.39
N ASP A 118 0.49 -10.84 11.20
CA ASP A 118 0.00 -12.21 11.04
C ASP A 118 0.99 -13.25 11.61
N PRO A 119 0.57 -14.51 11.78
CA PRO A 119 1.45 -15.58 12.27
C PRO A 119 2.68 -15.86 11.39
N THR A 120 2.64 -15.59 10.09
CA THR A 120 3.77 -15.80 9.18
C THR A 120 4.98 -14.94 9.57
N PHE A 121 4.74 -13.72 10.07
CA PHE A 121 5.80 -12.90 10.69
C PHE A 121 6.34 -13.50 11.98
N LEU A 122 5.45 -14.02 12.83
CA LEU A 122 5.82 -14.59 14.13
C LEU A 122 6.64 -15.87 13.97
N ASP A 123 6.24 -16.75 13.05
CA ASP A 123 6.87 -18.03 12.78
C ASP A 123 8.20 -17.89 12.04
N ALA A 124 8.36 -16.83 11.23
CA ALA A 124 9.60 -16.56 10.51
C ALA A 124 10.69 -15.95 11.40
N SER A 125 10.37 -14.87 12.12
CA SER A 125 11.36 -14.07 12.86
C SER A 125 10.84 -13.43 14.14
N GLY A 126 9.60 -13.73 14.55
CA GLY A 126 8.95 -13.01 15.64
C GLY A 126 8.52 -11.58 15.27
N GLY A 127 8.37 -11.28 13.97
CA GLY A 127 8.10 -9.94 13.45
C GLY A 127 9.35 -9.05 13.27
N LEU A 128 10.55 -9.61 13.48
CA LEU A 128 11.81 -8.88 13.42
C LEU A 128 12.49 -8.95 12.04
N GLY A 129 13.37 -7.99 11.78
CA GLY A 129 14.29 -8.01 10.64
C GLY A 129 13.81 -7.22 9.42
N ALA A 130 14.72 -7.08 8.45
CA ALA A 130 14.56 -6.18 7.31
C ALA A 130 13.66 -6.69 6.17
N PHE A 131 13.00 -7.84 6.30
CA PHE A 131 12.25 -8.48 5.20
C PHE A 131 10.82 -8.80 5.62
N VAL A 132 9.89 -8.57 4.69
CA VAL A 132 8.53 -9.12 4.79
C VAL A 132 8.60 -10.60 4.39
N PRO A 133 8.14 -11.54 5.23
CA PRO A 133 8.09 -12.94 4.86
C PRO A 133 7.05 -13.17 3.75
N SER A 134 7.36 -14.12 2.87
CA SER A 134 6.46 -14.52 1.78
C SER A 134 5.12 -15.01 2.33
N GLY A 135 4.02 -14.47 1.82
CA GLY A 135 2.67 -14.76 2.29
C GLY A 135 2.29 -14.02 3.57
N GLY A 136 3.17 -13.15 4.07
CA GLY A 136 2.95 -12.38 5.29
C GLY A 136 1.76 -11.42 5.18
N GLY A 137 1.37 -10.90 6.33
CA GLY A 137 0.29 -9.94 6.42
C GLY A 137 0.24 -9.24 7.77
N TRP A 138 -0.71 -8.34 7.89
CA TRP A 138 -1.03 -7.64 9.13
C TRP A 138 -2.49 -7.20 9.10
N TYR A 139 -3.04 -6.91 10.26
CA TYR A 139 -4.46 -6.62 10.43
C TYR A 139 -4.68 -5.61 11.55
N ASN A 140 -5.88 -5.02 11.56
CA ASN A 140 -6.30 -4.18 12.67
C ASN A 140 -6.52 -5.04 13.93
N GLY A 141 -5.57 -4.98 14.87
CA GLY A 141 -5.63 -5.72 16.13
C GLY A 141 -6.65 -5.16 17.12
N ASN A 142 -7.25 -3.99 16.85
CA ASN A 142 -8.36 -3.46 17.63
C ASN A 142 -9.64 -3.37 16.78
N PRO A 143 -10.50 -4.40 16.79
CA PRO A 143 -11.71 -4.44 15.96
C PRO A 143 -12.73 -3.35 16.30
N THR A 144 -12.59 -2.68 17.45
CA THR A 144 -13.48 -1.56 17.82
C THR A 144 -13.06 -0.22 17.21
N ASN A 145 -11.81 -0.12 16.73
CA ASN A 145 -11.31 1.08 16.08
C ASN A 145 -11.29 0.88 14.57
N GLU A 146 -12.37 1.24 13.89
CA GLU A 146 -12.53 1.06 12.45
C GLU A 146 -11.55 1.95 11.68
N GLN A 147 -10.84 1.33 10.73
CA GLN A 147 -9.86 2.00 9.88
C GLN A 147 -10.56 2.44 8.60
N VAL A 148 -11.44 3.44 8.77
CA VAL A 148 -12.25 4.00 7.69
C VAL A 148 -11.33 4.67 6.68
N ALA A 149 -11.47 4.33 5.41
CA ALA A 149 -10.77 4.92 4.30
C ALA A 149 -11.09 6.41 4.24
N THR A 150 -10.06 7.23 4.06
CA THR A 150 -10.21 8.70 3.98
C THR A 150 -9.81 9.18 2.60
N THR A 151 -10.26 10.38 2.19
CA THR A 151 -9.99 10.89 0.84
C THR A 151 -8.51 10.77 0.46
N PHE A 152 -8.27 10.07 -0.64
CA PHE A 152 -6.94 9.84 -1.22
C PHE A 152 -6.88 10.50 -2.59
N ALA A 153 -5.95 11.44 -2.75
CA ALA A 153 -5.87 12.32 -3.92
C ALA A 153 -5.18 11.68 -5.13
N GLY A 154 -4.62 10.49 -5.00
CA GLY A 154 -3.72 9.90 -5.99
C GLY A 154 -2.32 9.68 -5.45
N GLY A 155 -1.72 8.53 -5.78
CA GLY A 155 -0.31 8.25 -5.62
C GLY A 155 0.41 8.23 -6.97
N TYR A 156 1.39 7.33 -7.07
CA TYR A 156 2.22 7.13 -8.25
C TYR A 156 1.44 6.57 -9.44
N ASP A 157 0.52 5.64 -9.23
CA ASP A 157 -0.30 5.04 -10.29
C ASP A 157 -1.57 5.86 -10.61
N GLY A 158 -1.84 6.89 -9.80
CA GLY A 158 -2.93 7.85 -10.01
C GLY A 158 -4.30 7.32 -9.59
N LEU A 159 -4.35 6.26 -8.78
CA LEU A 159 -5.59 5.77 -8.18
C LEU A 159 -6.06 6.78 -7.14
N SER A 160 -7.29 7.26 -7.28
CA SER A 160 -7.86 8.26 -6.37
C SER A 160 -9.25 7.83 -5.91
N GLY A 161 -9.70 8.38 -4.79
CA GLY A 161 -10.94 7.97 -4.13
C GLY A 161 -10.76 8.06 -2.62
N TYR A 162 -10.84 6.92 -1.95
CA TYR A 162 -10.57 6.79 -0.52
C TYR A 162 -9.46 5.80 -0.29
N GLY A 163 -8.56 6.09 0.64
CA GLY A 163 -7.38 5.29 0.93
C GLY A 163 -7.27 4.94 2.40
N VAL A 164 -6.85 3.71 2.69
CA VAL A 164 -6.33 3.30 3.99
C VAL A 164 -4.83 3.16 3.86
N TRP A 165 -4.07 3.87 4.71
CA TRP A 165 -2.62 3.69 4.76
C TRP A 165 -2.31 2.29 5.29
N VAL A 166 -1.66 1.45 4.48
CA VAL A 166 -1.40 0.04 4.81
C VAL A 166 0.05 -0.27 5.14
N GLY A 167 0.99 0.64 4.88
CA GLY A 167 2.38 0.40 5.24
C GLY A 167 3.34 1.50 4.77
N GLN A 168 4.54 1.46 5.30
CA GLN A 168 5.65 2.30 4.88
C GLN A 168 6.87 1.43 4.60
N PHE A 169 7.54 1.70 3.48
CA PHE A 169 8.69 0.96 3.03
C PHE A 169 9.80 1.93 2.68
N ALA A 170 10.87 1.90 3.45
CA ALA A 170 12.03 2.76 3.28
C ALA A 170 13.24 1.93 2.84
N PHE A 171 14.07 2.50 1.97
CA PHE A 171 15.34 1.92 1.56
C PHE A 171 16.29 3.04 1.11
N ALA A 172 17.60 2.79 1.18
CA ALA A 172 18.58 3.79 0.80
C ALA A 172 18.44 4.19 -0.68
N THR A 173 18.37 5.49 -0.96
CA THR A 173 18.24 6.03 -2.33
C THR A 173 19.41 5.62 -3.21
N SER A 174 20.61 5.45 -2.65
CA SER A 174 21.77 4.95 -3.39
C SER A 174 21.58 3.53 -3.99
N ARG A 175 20.72 2.69 -3.37
CA ARG A 175 20.38 1.36 -3.91
C ARG A 175 19.47 1.46 -5.13
N VAL A 176 18.54 2.41 -5.10
CA VAL A 176 17.65 2.76 -6.22
C VAL A 176 18.50 3.21 -7.42
N GLU A 177 19.39 4.18 -7.20
CA GLU A 177 20.28 4.70 -8.25
C GLU A 177 21.17 3.61 -8.85
N ALA A 178 21.71 2.71 -8.02
CA ALA A 178 22.55 1.62 -8.46
C ALA A 178 21.79 0.56 -9.29
N ALA A 179 20.50 0.36 -9.04
CA ALA A 179 19.66 -0.57 -9.79
C ALA A 179 19.33 -0.10 -11.21
N GLY A 180 19.37 1.22 -11.44
CA GLY A 180 19.08 1.81 -12.75
C GLY A 180 17.59 1.81 -13.11
N ALA A 181 17.27 1.89 -14.40
CA ALA A 181 15.91 2.02 -14.90
C ALA A 181 15.14 0.69 -14.86
N VAL A 182 14.63 0.32 -13.69
CA VAL A 182 13.94 -0.95 -13.45
C VAL A 182 12.80 -0.80 -12.45
N ASP A 183 11.91 -1.80 -12.44
CA ASP A 183 10.95 -2.06 -11.37
C ASP A 183 11.73 -2.38 -10.10
N PHE A 184 11.86 -1.39 -9.20
CA PHE A 184 12.72 -1.50 -8.03
C PHE A 184 11.98 -2.05 -6.81
N PHE A 185 10.72 -1.64 -6.63
CA PHE A 185 9.90 -2.06 -5.50
C PHE A 185 8.60 -2.66 -6.00
N ILE A 186 8.23 -3.81 -5.44
CA ILE A 186 7.00 -4.53 -5.74
C ILE A 186 6.25 -4.73 -4.43
N PHE A 187 4.99 -4.33 -4.41
CA PHE A 187 4.03 -4.63 -3.36
C PHE A 187 2.88 -5.40 -4.01
N ASP A 188 2.88 -6.72 -3.88
CA ASP A 188 1.83 -7.61 -4.36
C ASP A 188 1.15 -8.25 -3.15
N ALA A 189 -0.14 -8.02 -2.96
CA ALA A 189 -0.86 -8.49 -1.79
C ALA A 189 -2.36 -8.64 -2.04
N GLU A 190 -3.05 -9.19 -1.05
CA GLU A 190 -4.51 -9.18 -0.98
C GLU A 190 -4.97 -8.30 0.20
N MET A 191 -6.15 -7.73 0.04
CA MET A 191 -6.80 -6.81 0.96
C MET A 191 -8.18 -7.37 1.33
N GLY A 192 -8.45 -7.50 2.62
CA GLY A 192 -9.79 -7.76 3.14
C GLY A 192 -10.39 -6.49 3.73
N SER A 193 -11.63 -6.21 3.36
CA SER A 193 -12.33 -4.98 3.73
C SER A 193 -13.80 -5.26 4.02
N LYS A 194 -14.47 -4.28 4.63
CA LYS A 194 -15.92 -4.28 4.77
C LYS A 194 -16.50 -2.91 4.49
N ASP A 195 -17.75 -2.90 4.04
CA ASP A 195 -18.51 -1.67 3.90
C ASP A 195 -19.12 -1.23 5.26
N ALA A 196 -19.83 -0.11 5.25
CA ALA A 196 -20.54 0.40 6.42
C ALA A 196 -21.72 -0.49 6.88
N ALA A 197 -22.24 -1.36 6.02
CA ALA A 197 -23.27 -2.35 6.36
C ALA A 197 -22.68 -3.62 7.00
N GLY A 198 -21.36 -3.80 6.93
CA GLY A 198 -20.62 -4.95 7.44
C GLY A 198 -20.48 -6.09 6.42
N GLU A 199 -20.80 -5.87 5.15
CA GLU A 199 -20.52 -6.83 4.08
C GLU A 199 -19.01 -6.90 3.84
N VAL A 200 -18.45 -8.11 3.89
CA VAL A 200 -17.01 -8.35 3.75
C VAL A 200 -16.70 -8.71 2.31
N PHE A 201 -15.64 -8.11 1.78
CA PHE A 201 -15.13 -8.36 0.44
C PHE A 201 -13.60 -8.41 0.43
N PHE A 202 -13.07 -8.98 -0.65
CA PHE A 202 -11.64 -9.22 -0.83
C PHE A 202 -11.21 -8.77 -2.21
N GLY A 203 -10.03 -8.16 -2.29
CA GLY A 203 -9.40 -7.75 -3.54
C GLY A 203 -7.90 -8.01 -3.49
N GLY A 204 -7.26 -8.08 -4.65
CA GLY A 204 -5.82 -8.25 -4.75
C GLY A 204 -5.29 -7.46 -5.93
N ASP A 205 -4.11 -6.88 -5.76
CA ASP A 205 -3.46 -6.05 -6.77
C ASP A 205 -1.95 -5.99 -6.51
N ALA A 206 -1.20 -5.60 -7.52
CA ALA A 206 0.24 -5.42 -7.43
C ALA A 206 0.62 -3.99 -7.82
N PHE A 207 1.18 -3.27 -6.86
CA PHE A 207 1.83 -1.99 -7.08
C PHE A 207 3.31 -2.21 -7.44
N ILE A 208 3.74 -1.60 -8.54
CA ILE A 208 5.12 -1.70 -9.02
C ILE A 208 5.68 -0.29 -9.19
N TRP A 209 6.67 0.06 -8.35
CA TRP A 209 7.39 1.31 -8.51
C TRP A 209 8.63 1.13 -9.38
N ALA A 210 8.59 1.73 -10.57
CA ALA A 210 9.70 1.77 -11.51
C ALA A 210 10.45 3.10 -11.43
N ILE A 211 11.78 3.02 -11.48
CA ILE A 211 12.65 4.19 -11.53
C ILE A 211 12.66 4.71 -12.98
N PRO A 212 12.24 5.95 -13.24
CA PRO A 212 12.32 6.51 -14.58
C PRO A 212 13.78 6.47 -15.06
N ALA A 213 14.00 5.94 -16.27
CA ALA A 213 15.34 5.91 -16.83
C ALA A 213 15.92 7.33 -16.82
N PRO A 214 17.17 7.55 -16.34
CA PRO A 214 17.78 8.88 -16.34
C PRO A 214 17.74 9.57 -17.72
N GLY A 215 17.77 8.77 -18.80
CA GLY A 215 17.63 9.23 -20.17
C GLY A 215 16.24 9.75 -20.56
N ALA A 216 15.15 9.27 -19.93
CA ALA A 216 13.79 9.74 -20.20
C ALA A 216 13.58 11.17 -19.70
N LEU A 217 14.14 11.52 -18.54
CA LEU A 217 14.15 12.88 -18.00
C LEU A 217 15.01 13.82 -18.85
N ALA A 218 16.18 13.36 -19.30
CA ALA A 218 17.05 14.12 -20.19
C ALA A 218 16.40 14.40 -21.56
N LEU A 219 15.68 13.43 -22.13
CA LEU A 219 14.98 13.59 -23.41
C LEU A 219 13.79 14.56 -23.31
N LEU A 220 13.05 14.55 -22.20
CA LEU A 220 11.99 15.54 -21.93
C LEU A 220 12.58 16.96 -21.82
N GLY A 221 13.71 17.11 -21.12
CA GLY A 221 14.45 18.38 -21.03
C GLY A 221 14.93 18.89 -22.40
N LEU A 222 15.41 17.98 -23.26
CA LEU A 222 15.84 18.30 -24.63
C LEU A 222 14.66 18.62 -25.56
N GLY A 223 13.52 17.94 -25.42
CA GLY A 223 12.29 18.24 -26.17
C GLY A 223 11.76 19.65 -25.89
N GLY A 224 11.83 20.08 -24.63
CA GLY A 224 11.49 21.46 -24.23
C GLY A 224 12.44 22.50 -24.84
N LEU A 225 13.74 22.19 -24.93
CA LEU A 225 14.73 23.09 -25.55
C LEU A 225 14.61 23.14 -27.09
N ALA A 226 14.29 22.02 -27.75
CA ALA A 226 14.08 21.96 -29.20
C ALA A 226 12.83 22.74 -29.65
N ALA A 227 11.76 22.74 -28.85
CA ALA A 227 10.54 23.50 -29.15
C ALA A 227 10.75 25.03 -29.15
N ARG A 228 11.73 25.54 -28.39
CA ARG A 228 12.03 26.98 -28.31
C ARG A 228 12.73 27.53 -29.57
N ARG A 229 13.34 26.68 -30.39
CA ARG A 229 14.13 27.13 -31.56
C ARG A 229 13.31 27.39 -32.82
N ARG A 230 11.99 27.17 -32.79
CA ARG A 230 11.08 27.36 -33.94
C ARG A 230 10.18 28.61 -33.82
N ARG A 231 10.66 29.64 -33.12
CA ARG A 231 10.08 31.00 -33.11
C ARG A 231 11.21 32.01 -33.30
N GLY A 232 11.66 32.16 -34.53
CA GLY A 232 12.63 33.14 -35.01
C GLY A 232 12.44 33.36 -36.49
#